data_AF-C5BR82-F1
#
_entry.id   AF-C5BR82-F1
#
_cell.length_a   1.000
_cell.length_b   1.000
_cell.length_c   1.000
_cell.angle_alpha   90.00
_cell.angle_beta   90.00
_cell.angle_gamma   90.00
#
_symmetry.space_group_name_H-M   'P 1'
#
loop_
_entity.id
_entity.type
_entity.pdbx_description
1 polymer ?
#
loop_
_entity_poly.entity_id
_entity_poly.type
_entity_poly.pdbx_seq_one_letter_code
_entity_poly.pdbx_strand_id
1 'polypeptide(L)' 'MWQALANYPINQGDPICLFEGHCWEYMGSSADHHHFHHRGHPKTGHGEFAYIERRCAGVGWAQTA' A
#
# COMPACT_ATOMS: atom_id res chain seq x y z
N MET A 1 3.74 2.48 7.38
CA MET A 1 3.75 1.94 6.01
C MET A 1 2.99 0.63 5.94
N TRP A 2 3.56 -0.52 6.34
CA TRP A 2 2.88 -1.83 6.28
C TRP A 2 1.56 -1.88 7.06
N GLN A 3 1.48 -1.26 8.23
CA GLN A 3 0.21 -1.17 8.96
C GLN A 3 -0.86 -0.36 8.22
N ALA A 4 -0.46 0.69 7.50
CA ALA A 4 -1.39 1.46 6.67
C ALA A 4 -1.83 0.64 5.45
N LEU A 5 -0.94 -0.17 4.87
CA LEU A 5 -1.29 -1.17 3.85
C LEU A 5 -2.30 -2.19 4.38
N ALA A 6 -2.09 -2.74 5.58
CA ALA A 6 -3.02 -3.68 6.22
C ALA A 6 -4.44 -3.10 6.35
N ASN A 7 -4.53 -1.80 6.67
CA ASN A 7 -5.80 -1.10 6.85
C ASN A 7 -6.57 -0.87 5.53
N TYR A 8 -5.99 -1.18 4.37
CA TYR A 8 -6.72 -1.05 3.11
C TYR A 8 -7.86 -2.09 3.09
N PRO A 9 -9.06 -1.73 2.57
CA PRO A 9 -10.20 -2.65 2.53
C PRO A 9 -9.95 -3.96 1.79
N ILE A 10 -8.98 -3.97 0.88
CA ILE A 10 -8.56 -5.16 0.13
C ILE A 10 -7.82 -6.17 1.02
N ASN A 11 -7.08 -5.68 2.01
CA ASN A 11 -6.18 -6.46 2.87
C ASN A 11 -6.84 -6.93 4.17
N GLN A 12 -7.99 -6.37 4.57
CA GLN A 12 -8.75 -6.79 5.76
C GLN A 12 -7.92 -6.85 7.07
N GLY A 13 -6.89 -6.02 7.19
CA GLY A 13 -5.99 -6.01 8.35
C GLY A 13 -4.76 -6.91 8.21
N ASP A 14 -4.57 -7.62 7.08
CA ASP A 14 -3.37 -8.41 6.80
C ASP A 14 -2.33 -7.59 6.00
N PRO A 15 -1.22 -7.14 6.62
CA PRO A 15 -0.16 -6.41 5.93
C PRO A 15 0.64 -7.26 4.94
N ILE A 16 0.65 -8.59 5.09
CA ILE A 16 1.49 -9.49 4.30
C ILE A 16 0.70 -10.02 3.12
N CYS A 17 -0.54 -10.45 3.37
CA CYS A 17 -1.45 -11.07 2.40
C CYS A 17 -0.74 -12.19 1.61
N LEU A 18 -0.43 -13.30 2.28
CA LEU A 18 0.23 -14.42 1.62
C LEU A 18 -0.79 -15.25 0.82
N PHE A 19 -0.63 -15.31 -0.51
CA PHE A 19 -1.49 -16.07 -1.40
C PHE A 19 -0.70 -16.74 -2.53
N GLU A 20 -0.86 -18.06 -2.68
CA GLU A 20 -0.16 -18.89 -3.68
C GLU A 20 1.38 -18.69 -3.72
N GLY A 21 2.00 -18.40 -2.56
CA GLY A 21 3.44 -18.14 -2.47
C GLY A 21 3.86 -16.72 -2.88
N HIS A 22 2.89 -15.86 -3.18
CA HIS A 22 3.08 -14.42 -3.41
C HIS A 22 2.56 -13.61 -2.22
N CYS A 23 3.13 -12.43 -2.04
CA CYS A 23 2.70 -11.47 -1.03
C CYS A 23 2.94 -10.05 -1.56
N TRP A 24 2.61 -9.05 -0.76
CA TRP A 24 2.92 -7.66 -1.09
C TRP A 24 4.43 -7.43 -1.22
N GLU A 25 4.87 -7.09 -2.42
CA GLU A 25 6.24 -6.68 -2.74
C GLU A 25 6.35 -5.16 -2.62
N TYR A 26 7.38 -4.69 -1.93
CA TYR A 26 7.68 -3.26 -1.81
C TYR A 26 8.47 -2.80 -3.04
N MET A 27 7.89 -1.88 -3.81
CA MET A 27 8.44 -1.40 -5.09
C MET A 27 9.26 -0.11 -4.93
N GLY A 28 9.31 0.45 -3.72
CA GLY A 28 10.02 1.69 -3.43
C GLY A 28 9.08 2.82 -3.00
N SER A 29 9.60 4.05 -3.04
CA SER A 29 8.86 5.25 -2.65
C SER A 29 9.09 6.38 -3.65
N SER A 30 8.05 7.20 -3.84
CA SER A 30 8.15 8.54 -4.39
C SER A 30 8.30 9.58 -3.26
N ALA A 31 8.20 10.88 -3.60
CA ALA A 31 8.18 11.96 -2.62
C ALA A 31 6.96 11.89 -1.66
N ASP A 32 5.87 11.28 -2.12
CA ASP A 32 4.58 11.38 -1.43
C ASP A 32 4.03 10.01 -1.04
N HIS A 33 4.43 8.94 -1.72
CA HIS A 33 3.83 7.62 -1.54
C HIS A 33 4.87 6.50 -1.46
N HIS A 34 4.52 5.43 -0.73
CA HIS A 34 5.13 4.12 -0.80
C HIS A 34 4.34 3.25 -1.78
N HIS A 35 5.04 2.54 -2.65
CA HIS A 35 4.42 1.72 -3.70
C HIS A 35 4.55 0.24 -3.37
N PHE A 36 3.44 -0.47 -3.50
CA PHE A 36 3.35 -1.91 -3.30
C PHE A 36 2.71 -2.57 -4.51
N HIS A 37 3.15 -3.79 -4.79
CA HIS A 37 2.58 -4.64 -5.82
C HIS A 37 2.31 -6.04 -5.26
N HIS A 38 1.15 -6.58 -5.56
CA HIS A 38 0.79 -7.96 -5.25
C HIS A 38 0.52 -8.69 -6.57
N ARG A 39 1.22 -9.79 -6.86
CA ARG A 39 1.11 -10.46 -8.17
C ARG A 39 -0.24 -11.14 -8.43
N GLY A 40 -0.88 -11.65 -7.39
CA GLY A 40 -2.22 -12.24 -7.48
C GLY A 40 -2.94 -12.14 -6.15
N HIS A 41 -3.71 -11.08 -5.92
CA HIS A 41 -4.33 -10.85 -4.62
C HIS A 41 -5.55 -11.79 -4.43
N PRO A 42 -5.71 -12.47 -3.28
CA PRO A 42 -6.75 -13.49 -3.06
C PRO A 42 -8.17 -12.97 -3.29
N LYS A 43 -8.39 -11.68 -2.99
CA LYS A 43 -9.70 -11.04 -3.10
C LYS A 43 -10.11 -10.69 -4.53
N THR A 44 -9.14 -10.37 -5.40
CA THR A 44 -9.42 -9.88 -6.76
C THR A 44 -9.03 -10.89 -7.84
N GLY A 45 -8.16 -11.87 -7.52
CA GLY A 45 -7.68 -12.87 -8.47
C GLY A 45 -6.69 -12.34 -9.49
N HIS A 46 -6.26 -11.08 -9.37
CA HIS A 46 -5.38 -10.38 -10.31
C HIS A 46 -4.26 -9.63 -9.58
N GLY A 47 -3.33 -9.09 -10.37
CA GLY A 47 -2.27 -8.23 -9.85
C GLY A 47 -2.82 -6.91 -9.33
N GLU A 48 -2.40 -6.51 -8.14
CA GLU A 48 -2.89 -5.32 -7.45
C GLU A 48 -1.75 -4.36 -7.10
N PHE A 49 -2.08 -3.07 -7.06
CA PHE A 49 -1.15 -2.03 -6.64
C PHE A 49 -1.74 -1.25 -5.47
N ALA A 50 -0.92 -0.94 -4.48
CA ALA A 50 -1.31 -0.08 -3.37
C ALA A 50 -0.31 1.06 -3.19
N TYR A 51 -0.84 2.27 -3.00
CA TYR A 51 -0.11 3.51 -2.84
C TYR A 51 -0.39 4.06 -1.45
N ILE A 52 0.59 3.95 -0.54
CA ILE A 52 0.43 4.36 0.85
C ILE A 52 1.10 5.72 1.05
N GLU A 53 0.36 6.72 1.47
CA GLU A 53 0.90 8.05 1.75
C GLU A 53 2.03 8.03 2.78
N ARG A 54 3.05 8.86 2.55
CA ARG A 54 4.10 9.14 3.53
C ARG A 54 3.59 10.19 4.51
N ARG A 55 4.04 10.09 5.77
CA ARG A 55 3.65 11.04 6.85
C ARG A 55 3.88 12.52 6.52
N CYS A 56 4.72 12.84 5.53
CA CYS A 56 5.00 14.21 5.12
C CYS A 56 4.23 14.68 3.87
N ALA A 57 3.54 13.78 3.15
CA ALA A 57 2.81 14.12 1.92
C ALA A 57 1.61 15.05 2.19
N GLY A 58 1.01 14.95 3.38
CA GLY A 58 -0.13 15.76 3.79
C GLY A 58 0.19 17.18 4.31
N VAL A 59 1.44 17.64 4.28
CA VAL A 59 1.81 18.96 4.85
C VAL A 59 1.79 20.09 3.79
N GLY A 60 1.64 19.76 2.49
CA GLY A 60 1.69 20.76 1.42
C GLY A 60 0.50 21.74 1.38
N TRP A 61 -0.68 21.36 1.88
CA TRP A 61 -1.87 22.22 1.84
C TRP A 61 -2.03 23.10 3.09
N ALA A 62 -1.30 22.81 4.17
CA ALA A 62 -1.39 23.53 5.45
C ALA A 62 -0.37 24.69 5.59
N GLN A 63 0.39 25.03 4.53
CA GLN A 63 1.38 26.11 4.55
C GLN A 63 0.87 27.47 4.06
N THR A 64 -0.40 27.59 3.68
CA THR A 64 -1.03 28.87 3.35
C THR A 64 -2.43 28.94 3.95
N ALA A 65 -2.51 29.31 5.22
CA ALA A 65 -3.69 29.89 5.86
C ALA A 65 -3.25 30.96 6.86
#